data_AF-A0A399QSX8-F1
#
_entry.id   AF-A0A399QSX8-F1
#
_cell.length_a   1.000
_cell.length_b   1.000
_cell.length_c   1.000
_cell.angle_alpha   90.00
_cell.angle_beta   90.00
_cell.angle_gamma   90.00
#
_symmetry.space_group_name_H-M   'P 1'
#
loop_
_entity.id
_entity.type
_entity.pdbx_description
1 polymer ?
#
loop_
_entity_poly.entity_id
_entity_poly.type
_entity_poly.pdbx_seq_one_letter_code
_entity_poly.pdbx_strand_id
1 'polypeptide(L)'
;MDNWIKSGKVRARITDEGALEVRCFGLTTQAKYYKPLLREFFRKDFTRLRPGHGDYAVHIVMEYTGDPPWMDLDNLAKALLDSVSGNAFADDHQVARLLVERRVGDREGIYMRVEAMD
;
A
#
# COMPACT_ATOMS: atom_id res chain seq x y z
N MET A 1 3.88 2.53 -21.08
CA MET A 1 2.96 3.59 -20.60
C MET A 1 2.80 3.39 -19.10
N ASP A 2 2.86 4.47 -18.34
CA ASP A 2 2.79 4.39 -16.88
C ASP A 2 1.31 4.20 -16.48
N ASN A 3 0.86 2.94 -16.38
CA ASN A 3 -0.56 2.52 -16.26
C ASN A 3 -1.18 2.81 -14.88
N TRP A 4 -0.93 4.00 -14.33
CA TRP A 4 -1.49 4.42 -13.06
C TRP A 4 -2.97 4.75 -13.18
N ILE A 5 -3.76 4.15 -12.30
CA ILE A 5 -5.13 4.57 -12.01
C ILE A 5 -5.05 5.47 -10.77
N LYS A 6 -5.62 6.68 -10.86
CA LYS A 6 -5.58 7.69 -9.78
C LYS A 6 -6.99 8.09 -9.36
N SER A 7 -7.21 8.19 -8.06
CA SER A 7 -8.42 8.75 -7.45
C SER A 7 -8.05 9.55 -6.20
N GLY A 8 -8.32 10.86 -6.23
CA GLY A 8 -7.95 11.76 -5.13
C GLY A 8 -6.46 11.68 -4.77
N LYS A 9 -6.19 11.27 -3.51
CA LYS A 9 -4.83 11.11 -2.96
C LYS A 9 -4.18 9.78 -3.28
N VAL A 10 -4.92 8.81 -3.82
CA VAL A 10 -4.40 7.46 -4.08
C VAL A 10 -4.14 7.27 -5.57
N ARG A 11 -3.07 6.57 -5.89
CA ARG A 11 -2.87 5.96 -7.20
C ARG A 11 -2.32 4.55 -7.05
N ALA A 12 -2.69 3.67 -7.97
CA ALA A 12 -2.10 2.33 -8.05
C ALA A 12 -1.85 1.90 -9.49
N ARG A 13 -0.94 0.95 -9.68
CA ARG A 13 -0.71 0.24 -10.94
C ARG A 13 -0.34 -1.21 -10.66
N ILE A 14 -0.53 -2.05 -11.67
CA ILE A 14 0.16 -3.34 -11.77
C ILE A 14 1.40 -3.10 -12.63
N THR A 15 2.56 -3.48 -12.11
CA THR A 15 3.83 -3.42 -12.84
C THR A 15 3.89 -4.52 -13.90
N ASP A 16 4.84 -4.43 -14.82
CA ASP A 16 5.02 -5.44 -15.86
C ASP A 16 5.41 -6.82 -15.26
N GLU A 17 6.00 -6.83 -14.07
CA GLU A 17 6.34 -8.01 -13.26
C GLU A 17 5.14 -8.56 -12.48
N GLY A 18 3.96 -7.95 -12.57
CA GLY A 18 2.75 -8.36 -11.87
C GLY A 18 2.61 -7.84 -10.44
N ALA A 19 3.62 -7.13 -9.90
CA ALA A 19 3.54 -6.52 -8.58
C ALA A 19 2.52 -5.36 -8.55
N LEU A 20 1.74 -5.27 -7.48
CA LEU A 20 0.86 -4.14 -7.19
C LEU A 20 1.69 -3.03 -6.52
N GLU A 21 1.65 -1.84 -7.10
CA GLU A 21 2.20 -0.63 -6.49
C GLU A 21 1.10 0.35 -6.15
N VAL A 22 1.16 0.91 -4.94
CA VAL A 22 0.22 1.89 -4.41
C VAL A 22 0.99 3.09 -3.90
N ARG A 23 0.51 4.29 -4.20
CA ARG A 23 1.00 5.55 -3.62
C ARG A 23 -0.17 6.32 -3.04
N CYS A 24 -0.04 6.76 -1.80
CA CYS A 24 -0.93 7.73 -1.17
C CYS A 24 -0.17 9.04 -0.95
N PHE A 25 -0.68 10.13 -1.51
CA PHE A 25 -0.05 11.45 -1.38
C PHE A 25 -0.49 12.17 -0.11
N GLY A 26 0.48 12.76 0.58
CA GLY A 26 0.30 13.41 1.86
C GLY A 26 0.35 12.42 3.03
N LEU A 27 0.95 12.86 4.13
CA LEU A 27 0.96 12.11 5.38
C LEU A 27 -0.15 12.56 6.31
N THR A 28 -0.63 11.62 7.11
CA THR A 28 -1.41 11.87 8.31
C THR A 28 -0.87 10.98 9.41
N THR A 29 -0.86 11.48 10.64
CA THR A 29 -0.46 10.69 11.81
C THR A 29 -1.52 9.64 12.20
N GLN A 30 -2.71 9.71 11.60
CA GLN A 30 -3.81 8.79 11.89
C GLN A 30 -3.77 7.58 10.94
N ALA A 31 -3.07 6.51 11.32
CA ALA A 31 -2.99 5.26 10.54
C ALA A 31 -4.38 4.73 10.08
N LYS A 32 -5.39 4.89 10.94
CA LYS A 32 -6.79 4.46 10.71
C LYS A 32 -7.43 5.10 9.48
N TYR A 33 -6.94 6.28 9.06
CA TYR A 33 -7.43 7.01 7.89
C TYR A 33 -7.17 6.26 6.58
N TYR A 34 -6.04 5.55 6.49
CA TYR A 34 -5.64 4.91 5.24
C TYR A 34 -6.54 3.72 4.88
N LYS A 35 -7.03 2.97 5.87
CA LYS A 35 -7.86 1.79 5.64
C LYS A 35 -9.12 2.05 4.81
N PRO A 36 -10.05 2.97 5.20
CA PRO A 36 -11.24 3.24 4.41
C PRO A 36 -10.90 3.89 3.05
N LEU A 37 -9.87 4.74 2.99
CA LEU A 37 -9.42 5.40 1.77
C LEU A 37 -8.98 4.38 0.70
N LEU A 38 -8.10 3.46 1.06
CA LEU A 38 -7.60 2.44 0.13
C LEU A 38 -8.70 1.43 -0.23
N ARG A 39 -9.51 0.99 0.75
CA ARG A 39 -10.63 0.08 0.49
C ARG A 39 -11.63 0.65 -0.52
N GLU A 40 -11.97 1.92 -0.40
CA GLU A 40 -12.87 2.57 -1.36
C GLU A 40 -12.25 2.63 -2.76
N PHE A 41 -10.98 3.01 -2.85
CA PHE A 41 -10.24 3.07 -4.11
C PHE A 41 -10.18 1.70 -4.83
N PHE A 42 -9.80 0.64 -4.11
CA PHE A 42 -9.74 -0.71 -4.71
C PHE A 42 -11.12 -1.20 -5.15
N ARG A 43 -12.17 -0.87 -4.39
CA ARG A 43 -13.53 -1.28 -4.71
C ARG A 43 -14.13 -0.54 -5.91
N LYS A 44 -13.85 0.76 -6.09
CA LYS A 44 -14.49 1.60 -7.11
C LYS A 44 -13.63 1.79 -8.35
N ASP A 45 -12.35 2.06 -8.16
CA ASP A 45 -11.47 2.58 -9.21
C ASP A 45 -10.48 1.51 -9.70
N PHE A 46 -10.07 0.58 -8.83
CA PHE A 46 -9.05 -0.45 -9.11
C PHE A 46 -9.57 -1.89 -8.98
N THR A 47 -10.68 -2.19 -9.66
CA THR A 47 -11.41 -3.48 -9.55
C THR A 47 -10.75 -4.68 -10.24
N ARG A 48 -9.60 -4.50 -10.89
CA ARG A 48 -8.96 -5.54 -11.72
C ARG A 48 -8.12 -6.55 -10.95
N LEU A 49 -8.02 -6.43 -9.63
CA LEU A 49 -7.24 -7.38 -8.84
C LEU A 49 -7.97 -8.73 -8.73
N ARG A 50 -7.27 -9.81 -9.08
CA ARG A 50 -7.70 -11.17 -8.77
C ARG A 50 -6.74 -11.72 -7.73
N PRO A 51 -7.17 -11.88 -6.47
CA PRO A 51 -6.29 -12.40 -5.43
C PRO A 51 -5.85 -13.83 -5.77
N GLY A 52 -4.54 -14.06 -5.69
CA GLY A 52 -3.94 -15.37 -5.92
C GLY A 52 -3.84 -16.20 -4.63
N HIS A 53 -3.63 -17.50 -4.80
CA HIS A 53 -3.31 -18.42 -3.72
C HIS A 53 -1.79 -18.64 -3.78
N GLY A 54 -1.06 -18.02 -2.86
CA GLY A 54 0.41 -17.99 -2.82
C GLY A 54 0.90 -17.05 -1.73
N ASP A 55 2.21 -17.09 -1.48
CA ASP A 55 2.85 -16.20 -0.51
C ASP A 55 3.16 -14.85 -1.16
N TYR A 56 3.19 -13.79 -0.35
CA TYR A 56 3.43 -12.43 -0.80
C TYR A 56 4.48 -11.72 0.05
N ALA A 57 5.30 -10.91 -0.62
CA ALA A 57 6.12 -9.91 0.03
C ALA A 57 5.43 -8.54 -0.05
N VAL A 58 5.39 -7.85 1.08
CA VAL A 58 4.83 -6.51 1.20
C VAL A 58 5.91 -5.55 1.69
N HIS A 59 6.12 -4.49 0.93
CA HIS A 59 7.02 -3.41 1.30
C HIS A 59 6.24 -2.12 1.46
N ILE A 60 6.26 -1.54 2.65
CA ILE A 60 5.60 -0.28 3.00
C ILE A 60 6.66 0.75 3.35
N VAL A 61 6.62 1.88 2.66
CA VAL A 61 7.52 3.02 2.89
C VAL A 61 6.68 4.23 3.27
N MET A 62 6.98 4.79 4.44
CA MET A 62 6.48 6.10 4.85
C MET A 62 7.50 7.16 4.45
N GLU A 63 7.19 7.91 3.40
CA GLU A 63 8.01 9.02 2.90
C GLU A 63 7.67 10.28 3.67
N TYR A 64 8.66 10.92 4.30
CA TYR A 64 8.50 12.18 5.04
C TYR A 64 9.52 13.23 4.62
N THR A 65 9.20 14.49 4.87
CA THR A 65 10.08 15.65 4.66
C THR A 65 10.42 16.30 6.00
N GLY A 66 11.66 16.74 6.18
CA GLY A 66 12.09 17.35 7.44
C GLY A 66 12.23 16.31 8.56
N ASP A 67 11.62 16.58 9.71
CA ASP A 67 11.69 15.67 10.86
C ASP A 67 10.72 14.48 10.72
N PRO A 68 11.12 13.28 11.15
CA PRO A 68 10.26 12.10 11.08
C PRO A 68 9.01 12.29 11.95
N PRO A 69 7.80 12.06 11.41
CA PRO A 69 6.58 12.16 12.19
C PRO A 69 6.56 11.09 13.29
N TRP A 70 6.02 11.48 14.45
CA TRP A 70 5.74 10.55 15.54
C TRP A 70 4.48 9.75 15.21
N MET A 71 4.66 8.72 14.39
CA MET A 71 3.63 7.77 13.96
C MET A 71 4.16 6.35 14.12
N ASP A 72 3.30 5.45 14.58
CA ASP A 72 3.66 4.05 14.73
C ASP A 72 3.60 3.31 13.39
N LEU A 73 4.72 2.67 13.03
CA LEU A 73 4.82 1.93 11.77
C LEU A 73 4.00 0.65 11.81
N ASP A 74 3.82 0.03 12.98
CA ASP A 74 3.06 -1.21 13.11
C ASP A 74 1.57 -0.99 12.78
N ASN A 75 1.01 0.13 13.23
CA ASN A 75 -0.38 0.51 13.11
C ASN A 75 -0.66 0.98 11.70
N LEU A 76 0.29 1.70 11.10
CA LEU A 76 0.27 2.04 9.68
C LEU A 76 0.27 0.75 8.85
N ALA A 77 1.20 -0.16 9.10
CA ALA A 77 1.32 -1.41 8.35
C ALA A 77 0.04 -2.25 8.47
N LYS A 78 -0.48 -2.43 9.69
CA LYS A 78 -1.74 -3.14 9.93
C LYS A 78 -2.91 -2.50 9.17
N ALA A 79 -3.04 -1.18 9.21
CA ALA A 79 -4.12 -0.48 8.50
C ALA A 79 -4.02 -0.63 6.98
N LEU A 80 -2.81 -0.63 6.43
CA LEU A 80 -2.56 -0.80 5.00
C LEU A 80 -2.79 -2.25 4.55
N LEU A 81 -2.28 -3.24 5.29
CA LEU A 81 -2.52 -4.67 5.01
C LEU A 81 -4.02 -4.97 5.00
N ASP A 82 -4.75 -4.59 6.05
CA ASP A 82 -6.22 -4.74 6.15
C ASP A 82 -7.00 -4.09 4.98
N SER A 83 -6.39 -3.08 4.33
CA SER A 83 -7.01 -2.35 3.23
C SER A 83 -6.85 -3.05 1.88
N VAL A 84 -5.78 -3.84 1.72
CA VAL A 84 -5.49 -4.60 0.51
C VAL A 84 -5.85 -6.08 0.63
N SER A 85 -6.03 -6.62 1.83
CA SER A 85 -6.62 -7.94 2.03
C SER A 85 -7.99 -8.05 1.35
N GLY A 86 -8.23 -9.16 0.67
CA GLY A 86 -9.40 -9.40 -0.19
C GLY A 86 -9.33 -8.73 -1.57
N ASN A 87 -8.32 -7.88 -1.82
CA ASN A 87 -8.07 -7.26 -3.12
C ASN A 87 -6.75 -7.79 -3.72
N ALA A 88 -5.61 -7.50 -3.09
CA ALA A 88 -4.29 -7.88 -3.58
C ALA A 88 -3.95 -9.36 -3.32
N PHE A 89 -4.34 -9.86 -2.15
CA PHE A 89 -4.27 -11.26 -1.72
C PHE A 89 -5.55 -11.60 -0.96
N ALA A 90 -5.87 -12.89 -0.80
CA ALA A 90 -7.13 -13.29 -0.17
C ALA A 90 -7.13 -12.99 1.34
N ASP A 91 -6.00 -13.20 2.01
CA ASP A 91 -5.88 -13.05 3.46
C ASP A 91 -4.48 -12.64 3.92
N ASP A 92 -4.36 -11.97 5.08
CA ASP A 92 -3.10 -11.45 5.61
C ASP A 92 -2.09 -12.54 5.99
N HIS A 93 -2.56 -13.77 6.27
CA HIS A 93 -1.70 -14.93 6.50
C HIS A 93 -0.81 -15.27 5.29
N GLN A 94 -1.16 -14.82 4.10
CA GLN A 94 -0.37 -15.01 2.88
C GLN A 94 0.84 -14.08 2.81
N VAL A 95 0.98 -13.12 3.73
CA VAL A 95 2.15 -12.22 3.77
C VAL A 95 3.30 -12.93 4.49
N ALA A 96 4.18 -13.57 3.70
CA ALA A 96 5.35 -14.29 4.21
C ALA A 96 6.53 -13.34 4.50
N ARG A 97 6.57 -12.15 3.89
CA ARG A 97 7.59 -11.12 4.14
C ARG A 97 6.95 -9.74 4.25
N LEU A 98 7.27 -9.02 5.32
CA LEU A 98 6.84 -7.64 5.54
C LEU A 98 8.04 -6.77 5.88
N LEU A 99 8.27 -5.73 5.06
CA LEU A 99 9.23 -4.67 5.34
C LEU A 99 8.45 -3.36 5.51
N VAL A 100 8.66 -2.68 6.64
CA VAL A 100 8.05 -1.38 6.92
C VAL A 100 9.16 -0.42 7.33
N GLU A 101 9.30 0.68 6.61
CA GLU A 101 10.36 1.64 6.87
C GLU A 101 9.90 3.09 6.74
N ARG A 102 10.60 3.97 7.45
CA ARG A 102 10.54 5.42 7.21
C ARG A 102 11.66 5.77 6.25
N ARG A 103 11.37 6.63 5.29
CA ARG A 103 12.34 7.12 4.33
C ARG A 103 12.20 8.62 4.15
N VAL A 104 13.32 9.33 4.13
CA VAL A 104 13.33 10.74 3.69
C VAL A 104 13.02 10.77 2.20
N GLY A 105 12.02 11.54 1.80
CA GLY A 105 11.62 11.69 0.40
C GLY A 105 11.41 13.16 0.02
N ASP A 106 11.23 13.41 -1.27
CA ASP A 106 10.95 14.78 -1.78
C ASP A 106 9.53 15.24 -1.48
N ARG A 107 8.65 14.31 -1.11
CA ARG A 107 7.24 14.54 -0.79
C ARG A 107 6.79 13.59 0.30
N GLU A 108 5.87 14.09 1.12
CA GLU A 108 5.19 13.27 2.12
C GLU A 108 4.19 12.31 1.48
N GLY A 109 4.23 11.05 1.90
CA GLY A 109 3.26 10.05 1.47
C GLY A 109 3.56 8.64 1.94
N ILE A 110 2.72 7.72 1.49
CA ILE A 110 2.90 6.29 1.69
C ILE A 110 3.13 5.65 0.32
N TYR A 111 4.12 4.77 0.26
CA TYR A 111 4.27 3.79 -0.80
C TYR A 111 4.05 2.40 -0.25
N MET A 112 3.40 1.57 -1.06
CA MET A 112 3.28 0.15 -0.79
C MET A 112 3.49 -0.63 -2.07
N ARG A 113 4.30 -1.68 -2.00
CA ARG A 113 4.47 -2.67 -3.05
C ARG A 113 4.07 -4.03 -2.50
N VAL A 114 3.27 -4.76 -3.28
CA VAL A 114 2.86 -6.13 -2.99
C VAL A 114 3.27 -6.98 -4.17
N GLU A 115 4.09 -8.00 -3.92
CA GLU A 115 4.60 -8.92 -4.95
C GLU A 115 4.40 -10.37 -4.51
N ALA A 116 4.01 -11.23 -5.45
CA ALA A 116 3.93 -12.66 -5.17
C ALA A 116 5.34 -13.22 -4.99
N MET A 117 5.48 -14.15 -4.05
CA MET A 117 6.68 -14.94 -3.83
C MET A 117 6.48 -16.28 -4.54
N ASP A 118 7.42 -16.64 -5.41
CA ASP A 118 7.45 -17.94 -6.11
C ASP A 118 7.61 -19.12 -5.15
#